data_AF-A0A1V2PJX3-F1
#
_entry.id   AF-A0A1V2PJX3-F1
#
_cell.length_a   1.000
_cell.length_b   1.000
_cell.length_c   1.000
_cell.angle_alpha   90.00
_cell.angle_beta   90.00
_cell.angle_gamma   90.00
#
_symmetry.space_group_name_H-M   'P 1'
#
loop_
_entity.id
_entity.type
_entity.pdbx_description
1 polymer ?
#
loop_
_entity_poly.entity_id
_entity_poly.type
_entity_poly.pdbx_seq_one_letter_code
_entity_poly.pdbx_strand_id
1 'polypeptide(L)' 'MAATLDGHLVRDPHDLHAKVEAQLDVAAAEVMRRCANEVDYQVVRQAVSAAYGRLAGEARFQSFLPILAARAAHRDLCAE' A
#
# COMPACT_ATOMS: atom_id res chain seq x y z
N MET A 1 4.14 -22.80 7.47
CA MET A 1 5.06 -23.51 8.40
C MET A 1 6.30 -22.65 8.51
N ALA A 2 6.77 -22.28 9.72
CA ALA A 2 7.95 -21.42 9.84
C ALA A 2 9.21 -22.14 9.32
N ALA A 3 9.90 -21.53 8.36
CA ALA A 3 11.13 -22.07 7.79
C ALA A 3 12.33 -21.52 8.55
N THR A 4 13.29 -22.35 8.91
CA THR A 4 14.53 -21.89 9.54
C THR A 4 15.58 -21.56 8.49
N LEU A 5 16.10 -20.33 8.50
CA LEU A 5 17.30 -19.91 7.76
C LEU A 5 18.39 -19.62 8.78
N ASP A 6 19.54 -20.29 8.67
CA ASP A 6 20.71 -20.12 9.54
C ASP A 6 20.40 -20.18 11.05
N GLY A 7 19.50 -21.07 11.46
CA GLY A 7 19.10 -21.23 12.86
C GLY A 7 18.12 -20.17 13.38
N HIS A 8 17.74 -19.20 12.55
CA HIS A 8 16.69 -18.23 12.85
C HIS A 8 15.35 -18.70 12.30
N LEU A 9 14.30 -18.61 13.12
CA LEU A 9 12.93 -18.80 12.69
C LEU A 9 12.55 -17.67 11.73
N VAL A 10 12.44 -17.99 10.45
CA VAL A 10 11.97 -17.07 9.42
C VAL A 10 10.49 -17.37 9.16
N ARG A 11 9.70 -16.29 9.17
CA ARG A 11 8.28 -16.36 8.81
C ARG A 11 8.17 -16.78 7.34
N ASP A 12 7.23 -17.67 7.04
CA ASP A 12 6.93 -18.06 5.67
C ASP A 12 6.55 -16.80 4.87
N PRO A 13 7.24 -16.51 3.74
CA PRO A 13 6.91 -15.38 2.88
C PRO A 13 5.47 -15.40 2.35
N HIS A 14 4.83 -16.57 2.29
CA HIS A 14 3.43 -16.70 1.89
C HIS A 14 2.46 -16.39 3.04
N ASP A 15 2.91 -16.54 4.29
CA ASP A 15 2.18 -16.14 5.51
C ASP A 15 2.43 -14.66 5.88
N LEU A 16 3.24 -13.94 5.10
CA LEU A 16 3.51 -12.51 5.21
C LEU A 16 2.34 -11.69 4.64
N HIS A 17 1.13 -11.94 5.16
CA HIS A 17 0.01 -11.02 4.98
C HIS A 17 0.17 -9.87 5.96
N ALA A 18 0.75 -8.76 5.49
CA ALA A 18 0.51 -7.48 6.14
C ALA A 18 -1.00 -7.19 6.03
N LYS A 19 -1.63 -6.84 7.16
CA LYS A 19 -3.03 -6.39 7.14
C LYS A 19 -3.14 -5.29 6.08
N VAL A 20 -4.15 -5.37 5.20
CA VAL A 20 -4.37 -4.42 4.10
C VAL A 20 -4.20 -2.97 4.58
N GLU A 21 -4.74 -2.65 5.77
CA GLU A 21 -4.57 -1.33 6.39
C GLU A 21 -3.11 -0.90 6.56
N ALA A 22 -2.22 -1.77 7.02
CA ALA A 22 -0.80 -1.47 7.16
C ALA A 22 -0.12 -1.27 5.79
N GLN A 23 -0.56 -2.01 4.76
CA GLN A 23 -0.07 -1.80 3.39
C GLN A 23 -0.54 -0.45 2.82
N LEU A 24 -1.77 -0.04 3.14
CA LEU A 24 -2.31 1.24 2.74
C LEU A 24 -1.66 2.42 3.49
N ASP A 25 -1.28 2.24 4.75
CA ASP A 25 -0.50 3.24 5.51
C ASP A 25 0.89 3.44 4.89
N VAL A 26 1.58 2.35 4.52
CA VAL A 26 2.87 2.44 3.81
C VAL A 26 2.71 3.11 2.45
N ALA A 27 1.66 2.77 1.70
CA ALA A 27 1.33 3.41 0.44
C ALA A 27 1.05 4.91 0.61
N ALA A 28 0.30 5.31 1.63
CA ALA A 28 0.01 6.71 1.93
C ALA A 28 1.26 7.50 2.31
N ALA A 29 2.15 6.93 3.14
CA ALA A 29 3.42 7.55 3.48
C ALA A 29 4.31 7.80 2.25
N GLU A 30 4.34 6.84 1.31
CA GLU A 30 5.08 7.00 0.06
C GLU A 30 4.47 8.08 -0.85
N VAL A 31 3.14 8.17 -0.95
CA VAL A 31 2.48 9.24 -1.71
C VAL A 31 2.77 10.61 -1.10
N MET A 32 2.64 10.76 0.21
CA MET A 32 2.96 12.01 0.90
C MET A 32 4.41 12.45 0.63
N ARG A 33 5.35 11.51 0.68
CA ARG A 33 6.76 11.78 0.36
C ARG A 33 6.95 12.31 -1.06
N ARG A 34 6.22 11.76 -2.03
CA ARG A 34 6.28 12.20 -3.44
C ARG A 34 5.60 13.54 -3.68
N CYS A 35 4.58 13.85 -2.90
CA CYS A 35 3.90 15.14 -2.86
C CYS A 35 4.61 16.19 -2.00
N ALA A 36 5.92 16.03 -1.75
CA ALA A 36 6.75 16.92 -0.95
C ALA A 36 6.20 17.26 0.47
N ASN A 37 5.35 16.39 1.04
CA ASN A 37 4.62 16.63 2.29
C ASN A 37 3.71 17.87 2.28
N GLU A 38 3.30 18.36 1.11
CA GLU A 38 2.40 19.51 0.97
C GLU A 38 0.93 19.13 1.20
N VAL A 39 0.61 17.84 1.17
CA VAL A 39 -0.73 17.29 1.35
C VAL A 39 -0.81 16.56 2.69
N ASP A 40 -1.86 16.85 3.46
CA ASP A 40 -2.10 16.24 4.77
C ASP A 40 -2.24 14.70 4.69
N TYR A 41 -1.69 14.00 5.69
CA TYR A 41 -1.73 12.53 5.74
C TYR A 41 -3.14 11.96 5.62
N GLN A 42 -4.13 12.57 6.28
CA GLN A 42 -5.51 12.07 6.28
C GLN A 42 -6.11 12.15 4.88
N VAL A 43 -5.80 13.23 4.15
CA VAL A 43 -6.24 13.42 2.76
C VAL A 43 -5.59 12.37 1.85
N VAL A 44 -4.27 12.18 1.98
CA VAL A 44 -3.54 11.16 1.22
C VAL A 44 -4.05 9.76 1.53
N ARG A 45 -4.27 9.46 2.81
CA ARG A 45 -4.75 8.16 3.27
C ARG A 45 -6.15 7.84 2.75
N GLN A 46 -7.04 8.83 2.76
CA GLN A 46 -8.38 8.69 2.20
C GLN A 46 -8.33 8.45 0.68
N ALA A 47 -7.49 9.18 -0.04
CA ALA A 47 -7.31 9.00 -1.48
C ALA A 47 -6.77 7.60 -1.83
N VAL A 48 -5.77 7.11 -1.09
CA VAL A 48 -5.21 5.76 -1.24
C VAL A 48 -6.27 4.69 -0.94
N SER A 49 -7.06 4.84 0.13
CA SER A 49 -8.16 3.92 0.44
C SER A 49 -9.23 3.88 -0.64
N ALA A 50 -9.63 5.05 -1.15
CA ALA A 50 -10.62 5.15 -2.22
C ALA A 50 -10.10 4.50 -3.52
N ALA A 51 -8.84 4.75 -3.87
CA ALA A 51 -8.19 4.12 -5.02
C ALA A 51 -8.10 2.59 -4.86
N TYR A 52 -7.74 2.11 -3.67
CA TYR A 52 -7.72 0.68 -3.36
C TYR A 52 -9.11 0.06 -3.50
N GLY A 53 -10.16 0.70 -2.97
CA GLY A 53 -11.54 0.22 -3.08
C GLY A 53 -12.02 0.11 -4.54
N ARG A 54 -11.71 1.10 -5.39
CA ARG A 54 -12.01 1.06 -6.82
C ARG A 54 -11.30 -0.10 -7.52
N LEU A 55 -10.00 -0.26 -7.26
CA LEU A 55 -9.18 -1.28 -7.90
C LEU A 55 -9.48 -2.69 -7.38
N ALA A 56 -9.85 -2.84 -6.11
CA ALA A 56 -10.20 -4.13 -5.52
C ALA A 56 -11.47 -4.75 -6.13
N GLY A 57 -12.37 -3.92 -6.67
CA GLY A 57 -13.56 -4.39 -7.40
C GLY A 57 -13.25 -5.01 -8.77
N GLU A 58 -12.12 -4.64 -9.38
CA GLU A 58 -11.77 -5.01 -10.76
C GLU A 58 -10.53 -5.93 -10.86
N ALA A 59 -9.66 -5.93 -9.84
CA ALA A 59 -8.37 -6.61 -9.92
C ALA A 59 -8.45 -8.10 -9.59
N ARG A 60 -8.05 -8.92 -10.57
CA ARG A 60 -7.87 -10.37 -10.40
C ARG A 60 -6.67 -10.75 -9.52
N PHE A 61 -5.72 -9.83 -9.32
CA PHE A 61 -4.50 -10.04 -8.52
C PHE A 61 -4.39 -8.97 -7.42
N GLN A 62 -4.67 -9.38 -6.18
CA GLN A 62 -4.72 -8.47 -5.04
C GLN A 62 -3.32 -8.04 -4.53
N SER A 63 -2.28 -8.80 -4.86
CA SER A 63 -0.90 -8.58 -4.39
C SER A 63 -0.31 -7.23 -4.81
N PHE A 64 -0.77 -6.64 -5.92
CA PHE A 64 -0.26 -5.36 -6.43
C PHE A 64 -1.17 -4.15 -6.12
N LEU A 65 -2.33 -4.39 -5.50
CA LEU A 65 -3.33 -3.35 -5.26
C LEU A 65 -2.81 -2.15 -4.45
N PRO A 66 -2.02 -2.33 -3.37
CA PRO A 66 -1.51 -1.18 -2.61
C PRO A 66 -0.61 -0.26 -3.45
N ILE A 67 0.21 -0.83 -4.34
CA ILE A 67 1.12 -0.07 -5.21
C ILE A 67 0.32 0.70 -6.27
N LEU A 68 -0.69 0.06 -6.86
CA LEU A 68 -1.57 0.70 -7.84
C LEU A 68 -2.41 1.81 -7.21
N ALA A 69 -2.92 1.58 -5.99
CA ALA A 69 -3.66 2.57 -5.21
C ALA A 69 -2.78 3.78 -4.87
N ALA A 70 -1.53 3.57 -4.44
CA ALA A 70 -0.57 4.65 -4.21
C ALA A 70 -0.35 5.51 -5.46
N ARG A 71 -0.13 4.87 -6.61
CA ARG A 71 0.10 5.57 -7.88
C ARG A 71 -1.11 6.37 -8.33
N ALA A 72 -2.31 5.82 -8.17
CA ALA A 72 -3.55 6.52 -8.49
C ALA A 72 -3.75 7.74 -7.59
N ALA A 73 -3.60 7.57 -6.27
CA ALA A 73 -3.72 8.67 -5.31
C ALA A 73 -2.69 9.79 -5.56
N HIS A 74 -1.45 9.45 -5.89
CA HIS A 74 -0.44 10.44 -6.27
C HIS A 74 -0.85 11.25 -7.51
N ARG A 75 -1.44 10.61 -8.52
CA ARG A 75 -1.94 11.32 -9.71
C ARG A 75 -3.11 12.24 -9.36
N ASP A 76 -4.03 11.77 -8.53
CA ASP A 76 -5.22 12.55 -8.18
C ASP A 76 -4.87 13.77 -7.31
N LEU A 77 -3.83 13.68 -6.47
CA LEU A 77 -3.47 14.74 -5.51
C LEU A 77 -2.33 15.66 -5.98
N CYS A 78 -1.39 15.13 -6.75
CA CYS A 78 -0.07 15.75 -6.98
C CYS A 78 0.34 15.75 -8.46
N ALA A 79 -0.55 15.34 -9.37
CA ALA A 79 -0.30 15.56 -10.78
C ALA A 79 -0.40 17.05 -11.10
N GLU A 80 0.75 17.62 -11.50
CA GLU A 80 0.82 18.63 -12.56
C GLU A 80 0.35 18.05 -13.91
#